data_AF-A0A1I5NIV9-F1
#
_entry.id   AF-A0A1I5NIV9-F1
#
_cell.length_a   1.000
_cell.length_b   1.000
_cell.length_c   1.000
_cell.angle_alpha   90.00
_cell.angle_beta   90.00
_cell.angle_gamma   90.00
#
_symmetry.space_group_name_H-M   'P 1'
#
loop_
_entity.id
_entity.type
_entity.pdbx_description
1 polymer ?
#
loop_
_entity_poly.entity_id
_entity_poly.type
_entity_poly.pdbx_seq_one_letter_code
_entity_poly.pdbx_strand_id
1 'polypeptide(L)'
;MHSDEQIFTDALLRILGSLYPSGDQLLTSFLYGMPGTPHWNHRIGAEIFVREHQYIEALLFLRRHGAPFLRDISIGSLWSMTTNFITENYAYISEGRLTLSPNVSLAQQISPKSLSILSQALRRSQLFNPSNEVTLYPLVPVRVMACFQSRHFALTGSDGLAAALEGFETRLPSLLPTQFPPIEGLIGLPKPTSTWLCINSPDPLVARKRACATLGALSLTAIRKERYLQIGRSVHGGHCTLSTTTVSCSPDTEPMTPRIPSDIIITKDDHPWLEILSTLFDSEAFVQKSQVRALEYFHRAWFDAPRERFPTLCMALDSLVSAQHRHTRAAIDFVRSTINEPIDQNRLLLLMKLRGAVVHGAAPDVYESEHYEAYYSQYGEDPICDLELVVAGCLRQRIFLGELIPHPDPHADIIKQQQQLGRLPHNMRGRSIIVDD
;
A
#
# COMPACT_ATOMS: atom_id res chain seq x y z
N MET A 1 31.43 3.89 9.37
CA MET A 1 30.23 3.16 9.84
C MET A 1 30.07 3.48 11.30
N HIS A 2 28.96 4.13 11.70
CA HIS A 2 28.63 4.28 13.12
C HIS A 2 28.21 2.91 13.67
N SER A 3 28.60 2.58 14.90
CA SER A 3 28.04 1.41 15.58
C SER A 3 26.55 1.62 15.82
N ASP A 4 25.72 0.58 15.81
CA ASP A 4 24.26 0.70 16.01
C ASP A 4 23.91 1.53 17.27
N GLU A 5 24.71 1.40 18.33
CA GLU A 5 24.55 2.15 19.58
C GLU A 5 24.75 3.67 19.44
N GLN A 6 25.60 4.10 18.50
CA GLN A 6 25.80 5.52 18.19
C GLN A 6 24.58 6.10 17.47
N ILE A 7 23.91 5.32 16.62
CA ILE A 7 22.76 5.80 15.84
C ILE A 7 21.58 6.16 16.75
N PHE A 8 21.28 5.33 17.76
CA PHE A 8 20.18 5.62 18.70
C PHE A 8 20.47 6.87 19.53
N THR A 9 21.70 7.00 20.01
CA THR A 9 22.12 8.14 20.82
C THR A 9 22.13 9.43 20.00
N ASP A 10 22.64 9.39 18.77
CA ASP A 10 22.62 10.53 17.85
C ASP A 10 21.20 10.95 17.48
N ALA A 11 20.32 9.98 17.20
CA ALA A 11 18.90 10.26 16.95
C ALA A 11 18.26 10.96 18.15
N LEU A 12 18.48 10.43 19.36
CA LEU A 12 17.92 10.99 20.58
C LEU A 12 18.46 12.39 20.88
N LEU A 13 19.77 12.62 20.71
CA LEU A 13 20.38 13.93 20.91
C LEU A 13 19.86 14.97 19.91
N ARG A 14 19.61 14.58 18.65
CA ARG A 14 19.00 15.45 17.64
C ARG A 14 17.57 15.81 18.02
N ILE A 15 16.78 14.82 18.43
CA ILE A 15 15.40 15.03 18.91
C ILE A 15 15.43 15.98 20.11
N LEU A 16 16.09 15.60 21.20
CA LEU A 16 16.11 16.38 22.44
C LEU A 16 16.78 17.75 22.27
N GLY A 17 17.71 17.89 21.32
CA GLY A 17 18.37 19.15 20.99
C GLY A 17 17.44 20.18 20.34
N SER A 18 16.37 19.70 19.70
CA SER A 18 15.33 20.55 19.10
C SER A 18 14.17 20.89 20.04
N LEU A 19 14.14 20.30 21.24
CA LEU A 19 13.06 20.44 22.22
C LEU A 19 13.48 21.29 23.42
N TYR A 20 12.55 22.08 23.94
CA TYR A 20 12.77 23.05 25.02
C TYR A 20 11.59 23.03 26.02
N PRO A 21 11.82 23.34 27.30
CA PRO A 21 10.73 23.44 28.28
C PRO A 21 9.91 24.75 28.18
N SER A 22 10.38 25.71 27.38
CA SER A 22 9.73 27.00 27.11
C SER A 22 10.10 27.48 25.70
N GLY A 23 9.22 28.22 25.03
CA GLY A 23 9.51 28.81 23.73
C GLY A 23 8.28 29.39 23.03
N ASP A 24 8.44 29.73 21.75
CA ASP A 24 7.39 30.40 20.97
C ASP A 24 6.41 29.39 20.32
N GLN A 25 6.86 28.17 20.05
CA GLN A 25 6.07 27.14 19.37
C GLN A 25 5.86 25.93 20.27
N LEU A 26 4.66 25.81 20.82
CA LEU A 26 4.25 24.67 21.63
C LEU A 26 4.15 23.42 20.75
N LEU A 27 4.88 22.36 21.12
CA LEU A 27 4.79 21.05 20.48
C LEU A 27 3.63 20.25 21.05
N THR A 28 3.57 20.17 22.38
CA THR A 28 2.57 19.38 23.10
C THR A 28 2.52 19.79 24.58
N SER A 29 1.35 19.61 25.19
CA SER A 29 1.10 19.75 26.63
C SER A 29 0.40 18.49 27.12
N PHE A 30 0.90 17.91 28.21
CA PHE A 30 0.48 16.58 28.67
C PHE A 30 0.71 16.40 30.16
N LEU A 31 0.03 15.41 30.75
CA LEU A 31 0.34 14.92 32.08
C LEU A 31 1.29 13.74 31.95
N TYR A 32 2.25 13.62 32.87
CA TYR A 32 3.19 12.51 32.91
C TYR A 32 3.36 11.90 34.30
N GLY A 33 3.86 10.68 34.30
CA GLY A 33 4.25 9.88 35.47
C GLY A 33 5.45 9.00 35.11
N MET A 34 5.84 8.08 36.00
CA MET A 34 6.92 7.13 35.66
C MET A 34 6.50 6.28 34.45
N PRO A 35 7.41 6.01 33.48
CA PRO A 35 7.09 5.22 32.30
C PRO A 35 6.54 3.83 32.67
N GLY A 36 5.48 3.40 31.98
CA GLY A 36 4.76 2.17 32.30
C GLY A 36 3.66 2.30 33.37
N THR A 37 3.50 3.47 34.00
CA THR A 37 2.35 3.71 34.89
C THR A 37 1.09 4.07 34.10
N PRO A 38 -0.11 3.60 34.52
CA PRO A 38 -1.36 3.92 33.84
C PRO A 38 -1.64 5.43 33.76
N HIS A 39 -2.24 5.89 32.66
CA HIS A 39 -2.47 7.32 32.40
C HIS A 39 -3.26 8.05 33.50
N TRP A 40 -4.21 7.38 34.17
CA TRP A 40 -4.97 7.98 35.29
C TRP A 40 -4.12 8.26 36.54
N ASN A 41 -2.87 7.76 36.60
CA ASN A 41 -1.91 8.06 37.66
C ASN A 41 -0.94 9.19 37.30
N HIS A 42 -1.04 9.77 36.09
CA HIS A 42 -0.20 10.89 35.67
C HIS A 42 -0.73 12.17 36.32
N ARG A 43 0.07 12.82 37.16
CA ARG A 43 -0.36 13.97 37.99
C ARG A 43 0.45 15.24 37.77
N ILE A 44 1.53 15.17 37.01
CA ILE A 44 2.44 16.30 36.78
C ILE A 44 2.27 16.76 35.34
N GLY A 45 1.93 18.05 35.16
CA GLY A 45 1.85 18.65 33.83
C GLY A 45 3.22 19.04 33.30
N ALA A 46 3.42 18.86 32.00
CA ALA A 46 4.59 19.33 31.27
C ALA A 46 4.17 19.92 29.94
N GLU A 47 4.93 20.93 29.52
CA GLU A 47 4.85 21.53 28.19
C GLU A 47 6.20 21.36 27.52
N ILE A 48 6.19 20.97 26.26
CA ILE A 48 7.37 20.91 25.42
C ILE A 48 7.16 21.86 24.26
N PHE A 49 8.17 22.69 24.02
CA PHE A 49 8.27 23.60 22.90
C PHE A 49 9.32 23.08 21.92
N VAL A 50 9.18 23.44 20.65
CA VAL A 50 10.01 22.91 19.57
C VAL A 50 10.62 24.02 18.73
N ARG A 51 11.86 23.79 18.27
CA ARG A 51 12.42 24.51 17.14
C ARG A 51 12.16 23.70 15.87
N GLU A 52 11.07 24.01 15.17
CA GLU A 52 10.52 23.18 14.10
C GLU A 52 11.56 22.75 13.06
N HIS A 53 12.40 23.66 12.56
CA HIS A 53 13.42 23.32 11.56
C HIS A 53 14.39 22.23 12.05
N GLN A 54 14.87 22.33 13.29
CA GLN A 54 15.78 21.35 13.89
C GLN A 54 15.08 20.02 14.17
N TYR A 55 13.80 20.07 14.55
CA TYR A 55 13.03 18.85 14.78
C TYR A 55 12.76 18.13 13.45
N ILE A 56 12.45 18.85 12.37
CA ILE A 56 12.33 18.26 11.02
C ILE A 56 13.63 17.56 10.62
N GLU A 57 14.80 18.17 10.85
CA GLU A 57 16.09 17.53 10.60
C GLU A 57 16.27 16.23 11.42
N ALA A 58 15.85 16.23 12.69
CA ALA A 58 15.86 15.04 13.53
C ALA A 58 14.92 13.94 13.02
N LEU A 59 13.71 14.30 12.56
CA LEU A 59 12.77 13.36 11.95
C LEU A 59 13.30 12.81 10.63
N LEU A 60 13.95 13.62 9.80
CA LEU A 60 14.60 13.15 8.56
C LEU A 60 15.76 12.20 8.85
N PHE A 61 16.50 12.42 9.94
CA PHE A 61 17.51 11.49 10.43
C PHE A 61 16.89 10.16 10.85
N LEU A 62 15.82 10.18 11.66
CA LEU A 62 15.06 8.99 12.05
C LEU A 62 14.51 8.24 10.82
N ARG A 63 13.93 8.95 9.85
CA ARG A 63 13.42 8.33 8.61
C ARG A 63 14.51 7.60 7.83
N ARG A 64 15.75 8.09 7.87
CA ARG A 64 16.88 7.51 7.15
C ARG A 64 17.44 6.28 7.87
N HIS A 65 17.60 6.38 9.19
CA HIS A 65 18.37 5.44 10.01
C HIS A 65 17.55 4.53 10.94
N GLY A 66 16.28 4.86 11.15
CA GLY A 66 15.34 4.06 11.92
C GLY A 66 14.77 2.89 11.14
N ALA A 67 13.64 2.37 11.62
CA ALA A 67 12.97 1.23 11.01
C ALA A 67 12.60 1.52 9.54
N PRO A 68 12.73 0.53 8.63
CA PRO A 68 12.54 0.75 7.19
C PRO A 68 11.20 1.39 6.82
N PHE A 69 10.12 1.01 7.51
CA PHE A 69 8.76 1.48 7.24
C PHE A 69 8.57 3.00 7.46
N LEU A 70 9.45 3.65 8.24
CA LEU A 70 9.40 5.10 8.45
C LEU A 70 9.60 5.88 7.14
N ARG A 71 10.23 5.26 6.13
CA ARG A 71 10.41 5.82 4.79
C ARG A 71 9.12 5.87 3.98
N ASP A 72 8.10 5.14 4.40
CA ASP A 72 6.84 4.98 3.67
C ASP A 72 5.67 5.76 4.30
N ILE A 73 5.89 6.38 5.47
CA ILE A 73 4.90 7.24 6.15
C ILE A 73 5.17 8.72 5.90
N SER A 74 4.20 9.57 6.25
CA SER A 74 4.36 11.03 6.17
C SER A 74 5.28 11.54 7.28
N ILE A 75 5.90 12.72 7.08
CA ILE A 75 6.64 13.38 8.15
C ILE A 75 5.73 13.75 9.33
N GLY A 76 4.46 14.10 9.08
CA GLY A 76 3.49 14.36 10.15
C GLY A 76 3.16 13.12 11.01
N SER A 77 3.11 11.94 10.40
CA SER A 77 2.96 10.67 11.12
C SER A 77 4.20 10.39 11.98
N LEU A 78 5.40 10.53 11.41
CA LEU A 78 6.66 10.35 12.13
C LEU A 78 6.82 11.36 13.27
N TRP A 79 6.40 12.61 13.05
CA TRP A 79 6.33 13.65 14.07
C TRP A 79 5.48 13.20 15.25
N SER A 80 4.27 12.71 14.98
CA SER A 80 3.34 12.22 16.02
C SER A 80 3.92 11.04 16.80
N MET A 81 4.49 10.05 16.09
CA MET A 81 5.16 8.89 16.73
C MET A 81 6.32 9.32 17.62
N THR A 82 7.16 10.25 17.15
CA THR A 82 8.32 10.74 17.90
C THR A 82 7.89 11.54 19.12
N THR A 83 6.87 12.40 18.97
CA THR A 83 6.30 13.16 20.09
C THR A 83 5.71 12.22 21.14
N ASN A 84 4.93 11.21 20.75
CA ASN A 84 4.38 10.21 21.67
C ASN A 84 5.49 9.46 22.42
N PHE A 85 6.55 9.05 21.73
CA PHE A 85 7.70 8.44 22.38
C PHE A 85 8.32 9.35 23.46
N ILE A 86 8.46 10.65 23.16
CA ILE A 86 8.99 11.62 24.11
C ILE A 86 8.07 11.84 25.31
N THR A 87 6.75 11.97 25.09
CA THR A 87 5.79 12.19 26.18
C THR A 87 5.70 10.98 27.11
N GLU A 88 5.68 9.76 26.56
CA GLU A 88 5.65 8.51 27.32
C GLU A 88 6.90 8.30 28.19
N ASN A 89 8.04 8.84 27.76
CA ASN A 89 9.33 8.68 28.42
C ASN A 89 9.82 9.96 29.13
N TYR A 90 8.96 10.98 29.25
CA TYR A 90 9.35 12.30 29.73
C TYR A 90 9.92 12.30 31.15
N ALA A 91 9.51 11.39 32.02
CA ALA A 91 10.04 11.32 33.39
C ALA A 91 11.56 11.04 33.43
N TYR A 92 12.10 10.32 32.45
CA TYR A 92 13.55 10.13 32.33
C TYR A 92 14.26 11.42 31.88
N ILE A 93 13.57 12.30 31.16
CA ILE A 93 14.10 13.60 30.73
C ILE A 93 14.07 14.59 31.90
N SER A 94 12.95 14.66 32.63
CA SER A 94 12.81 15.56 33.77
C SER A 94 13.63 15.11 34.98
N GLU A 95 13.89 13.81 35.10
CA GLU A 95 14.59 13.19 36.26
C GLU A 95 13.92 13.54 37.59
N GLY A 96 12.59 13.69 37.58
CA GLY A 96 11.80 14.10 38.74
C GLY A 96 11.89 15.59 39.08
N ARG A 97 12.59 16.40 38.28
CA ARG A 97 12.59 17.86 38.43
C ARG A 97 11.22 18.42 38.03
N LEU A 98 10.63 19.23 38.92
CA LEU A 98 9.37 19.92 38.65
C LEU A 98 9.53 21.03 37.61
N THR A 99 10.72 21.61 37.51
CA THR A 99 11.05 22.67 36.54
C THR A 99 12.38 22.37 35.86
N LEU A 100 12.41 22.57 34.55
CA LEU A 100 13.62 22.53 33.73
C LEU A 100 14.06 23.96 33.41
N SER A 101 15.34 24.15 33.14
CA SER A 101 15.91 25.45 32.84
C SER A 101 15.31 26.01 31.53
N PRO A 102 14.71 27.21 31.56
CA PRO A 102 14.16 27.82 30.35
C PRO A 102 15.27 28.14 29.35
N ASN A 103 14.95 28.14 28.06
CA ASN A 103 15.87 28.43 26.94
C ASN A 103 17.05 27.46 26.76
N VAL A 104 17.13 26.39 27.54
CA VAL A 104 18.13 25.32 27.38
C VAL A 104 17.45 24.10 26.77
N SER A 105 18.08 23.46 25.77
CA SER A 105 17.48 22.29 25.12
C SER A 105 17.42 21.09 26.07
N LEU A 106 16.47 20.18 25.85
CA LEU A 106 16.35 18.99 26.69
C LEU A 106 17.61 18.10 26.61
N ALA A 107 18.31 18.11 25.47
CA ALA A 107 19.58 17.38 25.31
C ALA A 107 20.70 17.88 26.23
N GLN A 108 20.71 19.16 26.59
CA GLN A 108 21.72 19.75 27.48
C GLN A 108 21.37 19.56 28.97
N GLN A 109 20.14 19.16 29.28
CA GLN A 109 19.64 19.06 30.65
C GLN A 109 19.57 17.62 31.17
N ILE A 110 19.67 16.62 30.29
CA ILE A 110 19.58 15.21 30.64
C ILE A 110 20.92 14.68 31.16
N SER A 111 20.90 13.83 32.20
CA SER A 111 22.12 13.17 32.67
C SER A 111 22.57 12.06 31.71
N PRO A 112 23.87 11.70 31.70
CA PRO A 112 24.37 10.57 30.91
C PRO A 112 23.65 9.25 31.20
N LYS A 113 23.22 9.04 32.46
CA LYS A 113 22.48 7.85 32.89
C LYS A 113 21.10 7.79 32.23
N SER A 114 20.34 8.88 32.28
CA SER A 114 19.01 8.94 31.69
C SER A 114 19.06 8.91 30.17
N LEU A 115 20.08 9.52 29.57
CA LEU A 115 20.34 9.42 28.13
C LEU A 115 20.53 7.95 27.71
N SER A 116 21.32 7.18 28.46
CA SER A 116 21.50 5.74 28.21
C SER A 116 20.18 4.96 28.31
N ILE A 117 19.37 5.22 29.35
CA ILE A 117 18.05 4.58 29.53
C ILE A 117 17.11 4.92 28.36
N LEU A 118 17.03 6.19 27.97
CA LEU A 118 16.21 6.63 26.84
C LEU A 118 16.70 6.08 25.51
N SER A 119 18.00 5.99 25.28
CA SER A 119 18.56 5.35 24.08
C SER A 119 18.15 3.87 24.01
N GLN A 120 18.14 3.16 25.15
CA GLN A 120 17.65 1.78 25.21
C GLN A 120 16.13 1.68 24.96
N ALA A 121 15.35 2.63 25.49
CA ALA A 121 13.91 2.70 25.24
C ALA A 121 13.62 2.99 23.75
N LEU A 122 14.36 3.92 23.15
CA LEU A 122 14.25 4.27 21.73
C LEU A 122 14.58 3.08 20.84
N ARG A 123 15.63 2.32 21.18
CA ARG A 123 16.00 1.09 20.48
C ARG A 123 14.87 0.04 20.48
N ARG A 124 14.08 -0.03 21.54
CA ARG A 124 12.96 -0.98 21.70
C ARG A 124 11.64 -0.47 21.15
N SER A 125 11.55 0.81 20.80
CA SER A 125 10.32 1.43 20.32
C SER A 125 10.05 1.07 18.85
N GLN A 126 8.83 1.35 18.38
CA GLN A 126 8.46 1.16 16.98
C GLN A 126 9.33 1.97 16.00
N LEU A 127 10.04 3.01 16.46
CA LEU A 127 10.93 3.81 15.60
C LEU A 127 12.16 3.03 15.14
N PHE A 128 12.57 1.98 15.86
CA PHE A 128 13.75 1.16 15.52
C PHE A 128 13.49 -0.34 15.51
N ASN A 129 12.57 -0.83 16.34
CA ASN A 129 12.21 -2.23 16.46
C ASN A 129 10.68 -2.39 16.46
N PRO A 130 10.03 -2.18 15.31
CA PRO A 130 8.58 -2.33 15.23
C PRO A 130 8.17 -3.78 15.40
N SER A 131 7.03 -3.97 16.05
CA SER A 131 6.29 -5.23 16.05
C SER A 131 5.25 -5.19 14.95
N ASN A 132 5.12 -6.27 14.20
CA ASN A 132 4.09 -6.33 13.17
C ASN A 132 2.72 -6.60 13.80
N GLU A 133 1.71 -6.02 13.18
CA GLU A 133 0.30 -6.27 13.43
C GLU A 133 -0.33 -6.85 12.17
N VAL A 134 -1.43 -7.58 12.33
CA VAL A 134 -2.16 -8.16 11.20
C VAL A 134 -3.37 -7.31 10.88
N THR A 135 -3.39 -6.72 9.69
CA THR A 135 -4.57 -6.01 9.16
C THR A 135 -5.37 -6.92 8.24
N LEU A 136 -6.65 -7.08 8.55
CA LEU A 136 -7.62 -7.87 7.81
C LEU A 136 -8.48 -7.00 6.91
N TYR A 137 -8.61 -7.39 5.64
CA TYR A 137 -9.50 -6.76 4.66
C TYR A 137 -10.51 -7.80 4.13
N PRO A 138 -11.83 -7.52 4.17
CA PRO A 138 -12.83 -8.38 3.56
C PRO A 138 -12.78 -8.27 2.03
N LEU A 139 -12.80 -9.41 1.33
CA LEU A 139 -12.78 -9.45 -0.14
C LEU A 139 -14.06 -10.10 -0.69
N VAL A 140 -15.04 -9.29 -1.09
CA VAL A 140 -16.34 -9.80 -1.57
C VAL A 140 -16.28 -10.49 -2.94
N PRO A 141 -15.60 -9.94 -3.97
CA PRO A 141 -15.55 -10.53 -5.31
C PRO A 141 -14.38 -11.52 -5.48
N VAL A 142 -13.83 -12.04 -4.39
CA VAL A 142 -12.72 -13.00 -4.43
C VAL A 142 -13.16 -14.27 -3.72
N ARG A 143 -12.87 -15.42 -4.31
CA ARG A 143 -13.11 -16.73 -3.72
C ARG A 143 -11.80 -17.48 -3.63
N VAL A 144 -11.47 -17.96 -2.44
CA VAL A 144 -10.24 -18.72 -2.23
C VAL A 144 -10.57 -20.21 -2.18
N MET A 145 -10.13 -20.96 -3.18
CA MET A 145 -10.23 -22.43 -3.21
C MET A 145 -8.98 -23.11 -2.65
N ALA A 146 -7.83 -22.43 -2.72
CA ALA A 146 -6.60 -22.85 -2.07
C ALA A 146 -6.01 -21.66 -1.30
N CYS A 147 -5.90 -21.81 0.02
CA CYS A 147 -5.31 -20.75 0.84
C CYS A 147 -3.83 -20.56 0.50
N PHE A 148 -3.42 -19.31 0.40
CA PHE A 148 -2.04 -18.90 0.24
C PHE A 148 -1.59 -18.16 1.48
N GLN A 149 -0.39 -18.46 1.98
CA GLN A 149 0.19 -17.77 3.12
C GLN A 149 1.70 -17.61 2.93
N SER A 150 2.14 -16.37 3.12
CA SER A 150 3.54 -15.96 3.15
C SER A 150 3.84 -15.23 4.46
N ARG A 151 5.08 -14.72 4.61
CA ARG A 151 5.48 -13.90 5.77
C ARG A 151 4.81 -12.53 5.84
N HIS A 152 4.35 -11.99 4.70
CA HIS A 152 3.78 -10.63 4.61
C HIS A 152 2.28 -10.61 4.45
N PHE A 153 1.70 -11.62 3.82
CA PHE A 153 0.27 -11.66 3.58
C PHE A 153 -0.27 -13.06 3.41
N ALA A 154 -1.57 -13.20 3.61
CA ALA A 154 -2.32 -14.42 3.34
C ALA A 154 -3.63 -14.10 2.60
N LEU A 155 -4.01 -14.96 1.66
CA LEU A 155 -5.32 -15.00 1.02
C LEU A 155 -6.02 -16.27 1.47
N THR A 156 -7.15 -16.13 2.17
CA THR A 156 -7.81 -17.26 2.82
C THR A 156 -9.32 -17.17 2.73
N GLY A 157 -9.96 -18.33 2.67
CA GLY A 157 -11.38 -18.47 2.98
C GLY A 157 -11.64 -18.30 4.49
N SER A 158 -12.92 -18.31 4.87
CA SER A 158 -13.35 -18.24 6.27
C SER A 158 -12.83 -19.39 7.13
N ASP A 159 -12.71 -20.58 6.55
CA ASP A 159 -12.19 -21.79 7.20
C ASP A 159 -10.68 -21.72 7.48
N GLY A 160 -9.91 -21.00 6.66
CA GLY A 160 -8.47 -20.84 6.83
C GLY A 160 -8.04 -19.61 7.64
N LEU A 161 -8.95 -18.69 7.98
CA LEU A 161 -8.58 -17.42 8.63
C LEU A 161 -7.84 -17.62 9.96
N ALA A 162 -8.30 -18.56 10.80
CA ALA A 162 -7.65 -18.83 12.08
C ALA A 162 -6.21 -19.33 11.89
N ALA A 163 -5.98 -20.25 10.96
CA ALA A 163 -4.64 -20.76 10.65
C ALA A 163 -3.72 -19.65 10.07
N ALA A 164 -4.27 -18.77 9.23
CA ALA A 164 -3.53 -17.63 8.69
C ALA A 164 -3.06 -16.68 9.81
N LEU A 165 -3.94 -16.34 10.75
CA LEU A 165 -3.62 -15.53 11.91
C LEU A 165 -2.56 -16.19 12.81
N GLU A 166 -2.67 -17.50 13.05
CA GLU A 166 -1.69 -18.24 13.84
C GLU A 166 -0.30 -18.23 13.21
N GLY A 167 -0.20 -18.33 11.89
CA GLY A 167 1.09 -18.22 11.19
C GLY A 167 1.68 -16.80 11.20
N PHE A 168 0.90 -15.78 11.59
CA PHE A 168 1.38 -14.44 11.94
C PHE A 168 1.50 -14.23 13.46
N GLU A 169 1.55 -15.31 14.24
CA GLU A 169 1.67 -15.28 15.70
C GLU A 169 0.53 -14.50 16.40
N THR A 170 -0.61 -14.37 15.73
CA THR A 170 -1.80 -13.66 16.22
C THR A 170 -2.89 -14.65 16.56
N ARG A 171 -3.40 -14.61 17.80
CA ARG A 171 -4.51 -15.47 18.25
C ARG A 171 -5.65 -14.63 18.78
N LEU A 172 -6.86 -14.93 18.31
CA LEU A 172 -8.08 -14.27 18.73
C LEU A 172 -9.08 -15.30 19.29
N PRO A 173 -9.50 -15.18 20.56
CA PRO A 173 -10.40 -16.14 21.18
C PRO A 173 -11.85 -16.07 20.66
N SER A 174 -12.28 -14.94 20.10
CA SER A 174 -13.67 -14.70 19.67
C SER A 174 -13.79 -14.42 18.17
N LEU A 175 -13.01 -15.14 17.35
CA LEU A 175 -12.97 -14.97 15.90
C LEU A 175 -14.27 -15.51 15.25
N LEU A 176 -14.90 -14.69 14.41
CA LEU A 176 -16.05 -15.04 13.57
C LEU A 176 -15.67 -14.86 12.08
N PRO A 177 -15.06 -15.87 11.44
CA PRO A 177 -14.48 -15.72 10.10
C PRO A 177 -15.48 -15.49 8.96
N THR A 178 -16.76 -15.73 9.20
CA THR A 178 -17.82 -15.64 8.17
C THR A 178 -18.44 -14.24 8.06
N GLN A 179 -17.93 -13.26 8.83
CA GLN A 179 -18.47 -11.91 8.85
C GLN A 179 -17.38 -10.86 9.09
N PHE A 180 -17.69 -9.63 8.71
CA PHE A 180 -16.91 -8.45 9.06
C PHE A 180 -17.75 -7.50 9.93
N PRO A 181 -17.21 -6.96 11.04
CA PRO A 181 -15.93 -7.30 11.67
C PRO A 181 -15.84 -8.79 12.10
N PRO A 182 -14.63 -9.40 12.07
CA PRO A 182 -14.45 -10.82 12.34
C PRO A 182 -14.39 -11.14 13.84
N ILE A 183 -14.94 -10.30 14.70
CA ILE A 183 -14.97 -10.51 16.15
C ILE A 183 -16.36 -10.19 16.67
N GLU A 184 -16.85 -11.04 17.56
CA GLU A 184 -18.12 -10.85 18.23
C GLU A 184 -18.12 -9.59 19.10
N GLY A 185 -19.24 -8.85 19.12
CA GLY A 185 -19.44 -7.70 20.02
C GLY A 185 -18.74 -6.39 19.62
N LEU A 186 -18.02 -6.35 18.49
CA LEU A 186 -17.52 -5.10 17.93
C LEU A 186 -18.66 -4.24 17.35
N ILE A 187 -18.50 -2.92 17.44
CA ILE A 187 -19.48 -1.94 16.97
C ILE A 187 -19.63 -2.05 15.44
N GLY A 188 -20.88 -2.18 14.98
CA GLY A 188 -21.24 -2.19 13.56
C GLY A 188 -22.25 -3.29 13.22
N LEU A 189 -22.93 -3.16 12.07
CA LEU A 189 -23.77 -4.22 11.54
C LEU A 189 -22.87 -5.30 10.90
N PRO A 190 -22.98 -6.58 11.32
CA PRO A 190 -22.22 -7.67 10.72
C PRO A 190 -22.49 -7.78 9.23
N LYS A 191 -21.43 -7.82 8.42
CA LYS A 191 -21.51 -7.97 6.97
C LYS A 191 -20.96 -9.35 6.57
N PRO A 192 -21.69 -10.16 5.78
CA PRO A 192 -21.23 -11.50 5.41
C PRO A 192 -19.92 -11.41 4.63
N THR A 193 -18.94 -12.22 5.04
CA THR A 193 -17.59 -12.22 4.46
C THR A 193 -17.05 -13.64 4.46
N SER A 194 -16.72 -14.19 3.29
CA SER A 194 -16.18 -15.54 3.16
C SER A 194 -14.69 -15.57 2.82
N THR A 195 -14.10 -14.43 2.44
CA THR A 195 -12.73 -14.34 1.96
C THR A 195 -12.02 -13.14 2.59
N TRP A 196 -10.76 -13.36 2.95
CA TRP A 196 -9.94 -12.39 3.67
C TRP A 196 -8.58 -12.23 3.02
N LEU A 197 -8.14 -10.98 2.93
CA LEU A 197 -6.74 -10.63 2.77
C LEU A 197 -6.20 -10.22 4.13
N CYS A 198 -5.19 -10.95 4.61
CA CYS A 198 -4.45 -10.63 5.82
C CYS A 198 -3.12 -10.01 5.43
N ILE A 199 -2.77 -8.86 5.98
CA ILE A 199 -1.45 -8.22 5.78
C ILE A 199 -0.73 -8.11 7.11
N ASN A 200 0.47 -8.66 7.20
CA ASN A 200 1.37 -8.55 8.33
C ASN A 200 2.32 -7.37 8.11
N SER A 201 2.21 -6.33 8.95
CA SER A 201 2.93 -5.06 8.74
C SER A 201 3.16 -4.31 10.06
N PRO A 202 4.27 -3.56 10.19
CA PRO A 202 4.54 -2.75 11.39
C PRO A 202 3.64 -1.51 11.52
N ASP A 203 2.94 -1.13 10.45
CA ASP A 203 2.11 0.07 10.40
C ASP A 203 0.87 -0.14 9.49
N PRO A 204 -0.31 0.39 9.85
CA PRO A 204 -1.54 0.25 9.05
C PRO A 204 -1.48 0.90 7.67
N LEU A 205 -0.74 2.01 7.48
CA LEU A 205 -0.59 2.63 6.16
C LEU A 205 0.27 1.75 5.25
N VAL A 206 1.31 1.15 5.81
CA VAL A 206 2.14 0.18 5.09
C VAL A 206 1.35 -1.09 4.77
N ALA A 207 0.49 -1.53 5.70
CA ALA A 207 -0.44 -2.64 5.46
C ALA A 207 -1.36 -2.34 4.27
N ARG A 208 -1.93 -1.13 4.23
CA ARG A 208 -2.78 -0.68 3.13
C ARG A 208 -2.04 -0.65 1.79
N LYS A 209 -0.81 -0.14 1.74
CA LYS A 209 0.01 -0.14 0.51
C LYS A 209 0.26 -1.56 -0.01
N ARG A 210 0.63 -2.48 0.87
CA ARG A 210 0.80 -3.91 0.53
C ARG A 210 -0.52 -4.54 0.07
N ALA A 211 -1.64 -4.21 0.70
CA ALA A 211 -2.95 -4.65 0.26
C ALA A 211 -3.28 -4.13 -1.14
N CYS A 212 -3.07 -2.84 -1.42
CA CYS A 212 -3.25 -2.25 -2.74
C CYS A 212 -2.36 -2.95 -3.78
N ALA A 213 -1.07 -3.15 -3.50
CA ALA A 213 -0.18 -3.85 -4.42
C ALA A 213 -0.62 -5.31 -4.67
N THR A 214 -1.06 -6.02 -3.62
CA THR A 214 -1.58 -7.40 -3.73
C THR A 214 -2.84 -7.47 -4.58
N LEU A 215 -3.77 -6.55 -4.36
CA LEU A 215 -5.02 -6.50 -5.11
C LEU A 215 -4.82 -5.93 -6.53
N GLY A 216 -3.80 -5.10 -6.75
CA GLY A 216 -3.36 -4.69 -8.08
C GLY A 216 -2.74 -5.83 -8.87
N ALA A 217 -1.99 -6.72 -8.21
CA ALA A 217 -1.55 -7.98 -8.83
C ALA A 217 -2.76 -8.88 -9.13
N LEU A 218 -3.67 -9.01 -8.18
CA LEU A 218 -4.86 -9.85 -8.34
C LEU A 218 -5.76 -9.38 -9.49
N SER A 219 -5.92 -8.07 -9.69
CA SER A 219 -6.74 -7.55 -10.78
C SER A 219 -6.17 -7.91 -12.17
N LEU A 220 -4.87 -8.22 -12.29
CA LEU A 220 -4.26 -8.67 -13.54
C LEU A 220 -4.72 -10.07 -13.96
N THR A 221 -5.24 -10.88 -13.03
CA THR A 221 -5.79 -12.21 -13.32
C THR A 221 -7.17 -12.11 -13.97
N ALA A 222 -7.97 -11.08 -13.64
CA ALA A 222 -9.23 -10.84 -14.32
C ALA A 222 -8.99 -10.45 -15.80
N ILE A 223 -9.78 -11.03 -16.70
CA ILE A 223 -9.81 -10.63 -18.12
C ILE A 223 -10.20 -9.16 -18.25
N ARG A 224 -9.66 -8.46 -19.25
CA ARG A 224 -9.79 -7.00 -19.36
C ARG A 224 -11.25 -6.54 -19.40
N LYS A 225 -12.08 -7.23 -20.19
CA LYS A 225 -13.51 -6.89 -20.38
C LYS A 225 -14.33 -6.92 -19.08
N GLU A 226 -13.91 -7.67 -18.08
CA GLU A 226 -14.56 -7.71 -16.77
C GLU A 226 -13.86 -6.85 -15.73
N ARG A 227 -12.53 -6.75 -15.80
CA ARG A 227 -11.70 -6.06 -14.81
C ARG A 227 -12.26 -4.68 -14.46
N TYR A 228 -12.65 -3.90 -15.46
CA TYR A 228 -13.15 -2.54 -15.26
C TYR A 228 -14.67 -2.39 -15.38
N LEU A 229 -15.40 -3.50 -15.54
CA LEU A 229 -16.85 -3.48 -15.66
C LEU A 229 -17.48 -3.47 -14.27
N GLN A 230 -17.84 -2.28 -13.78
CA GLN A 230 -18.52 -2.15 -12.50
C GLN A 230 -20.03 -2.37 -12.66
N ILE A 231 -20.59 -3.29 -11.88
CA ILE A 231 -22.01 -3.65 -11.89
C ILE A 231 -22.67 -3.37 -10.53
N GLY A 232 -23.99 -3.57 -10.45
CA GLY A 232 -24.79 -3.36 -9.22
C GLY A 232 -24.54 -4.35 -8.08
N ARG A 233 -23.45 -5.12 -8.09
CA ARG A 233 -23.07 -6.07 -7.03
C ARG A 233 -22.83 -5.32 -5.72
N SER A 234 -23.42 -5.79 -4.62
CA SER A 234 -23.11 -5.25 -3.30
C SER A 234 -21.71 -5.69 -2.86
N VAL A 235 -20.85 -4.72 -2.58
CA VAL A 235 -19.51 -4.94 -2.04
C VAL A 235 -19.35 -4.01 -0.85
N HIS A 236 -18.82 -4.55 0.24
CA HIS A 236 -18.53 -3.78 1.45
C HIS A 236 -17.03 -3.72 1.70
N GLY A 237 -16.61 -2.64 2.35
CA GLY A 237 -15.24 -2.44 2.78
C GLY A 237 -15.13 -2.49 4.28
N GLY A 238 -13.97 -2.03 4.74
CA GLY A 238 -13.59 -2.02 6.14
C GLY A 238 -12.22 -2.66 6.32
N HIS A 239 -11.63 -2.46 7.49
CA HIS A 239 -10.47 -3.22 7.91
C HIS A 239 -10.45 -3.38 9.42
N CYS A 240 -9.77 -4.42 9.89
CA CYS A 240 -9.48 -4.63 11.30
C CYS A 240 -7.99 -4.88 11.50
N THR A 241 -7.34 -4.11 12.36
CA THR A 241 -5.95 -4.32 12.74
C THR A 241 -5.90 -5.01 14.10
N LEU A 242 -5.19 -6.13 14.11
CA LEU A 242 -5.03 -7.04 15.23
C LEU A 242 -3.61 -6.93 15.75
N SER A 243 -3.47 -6.47 16.99
CA SER A 243 -2.24 -6.59 17.75
C SER A 243 -2.35 -7.75 18.75
N THR A 244 -1.26 -8.07 19.43
CA THR A 244 -1.25 -9.08 20.49
C THR A 244 -2.18 -8.75 21.67
N THR A 245 -2.56 -7.48 21.84
CA THR A 245 -3.32 -7.01 23.01
C THR A 245 -4.55 -6.19 22.68
N THR A 246 -4.65 -5.68 21.46
CA THR A 246 -5.71 -4.75 21.04
C THR A 246 -6.25 -5.13 19.67
N VAL A 247 -7.52 -4.83 19.48
CA VAL A 247 -8.15 -4.89 18.16
C VAL A 247 -8.74 -3.52 17.86
N SER A 248 -8.43 -3.00 16.68
CA SER A 248 -9.07 -1.82 16.13
C SER A 248 -9.78 -2.18 14.83
N CYS A 249 -10.99 -1.66 14.64
CA CYS A 249 -11.76 -1.90 13.42
C CYS A 249 -12.36 -0.60 12.91
N SER A 250 -12.27 -0.41 11.60
CA SER A 250 -12.86 0.71 10.88
C SER A 250 -13.85 0.16 9.86
N PRO A 251 -15.14 0.03 10.20
CA PRO A 251 -16.09 -0.73 9.39
C PRO A 251 -16.66 0.02 8.17
N ASP A 252 -16.50 1.34 8.14
CA ASP A 252 -17.10 2.23 7.15
C ASP A 252 -16.08 2.81 6.16
N THR A 253 -14.97 2.09 5.93
CA THR A 253 -14.02 2.45 4.87
C THR A 253 -14.46 1.92 3.51
N GLU A 254 -13.98 2.55 2.45
CA GLU A 254 -14.20 2.09 1.07
C GLU A 254 -13.75 0.63 0.86
N PRO A 255 -14.43 -0.13 0.00
CA PRO A 255 -14.00 -1.46 -0.39
C PRO A 255 -12.62 -1.47 -1.05
N MET A 256 -11.86 -2.54 -0.80
CA MET A 256 -10.54 -2.73 -1.42
C MET A 256 -10.61 -3.37 -2.82
N THR A 257 -11.79 -3.85 -3.23
CA THR A 257 -12.06 -4.42 -4.56
C THR A 257 -13.31 -3.78 -5.19
N PRO A 258 -13.34 -3.54 -6.51
CA PRO A 258 -14.52 -3.00 -7.18
C PRO A 258 -15.63 -4.04 -7.36
N ARG A 259 -16.79 -3.57 -7.83
CA ARG A 259 -18.00 -4.37 -8.06
C ARG A 259 -17.95 -5.10 -9.40
N ILE A 260 -17.00 -6.01 -9.57
CA ILE A 260 -16.86 -6.78 -10.82
C ILE A 260 -17.93 -7.87 -10.98
N PRO A 261 -18.22 -8.32 -12.21
CA PRO A 261 -19.31 -9.26 -12.48
C PRO A 261 -19.06 -10.65 -11.90
N SER A 262 -17.87 -11.20 -12.13
CA SER A 262 -17.48 -12.54 -11.72
C SER A 262 -16.58 -12.52 -10.50
N ASP A 263 -16.56 -13.63 -9.76
CA ASP A 263 -15.58 -13.84 -8.69
C ASP A 263 -14.20 -14.11 -9.30
N ILE A 264 -13.15 -13.51 -8.73
CA ILE A 264 -11.76 -13.95 -8.97
C ILE A 264 -11.50 -15.16 -8.09
N ILE A 265 -11.15 -16.29 -8.70
CA ILE A 265 -10.98 -17.58 -8.01
C ILE A 265 -9.50 -17.85 -7.78
N ILE A 266 -9.06 -17.86 -6.53
CA ILE A 266 -7.68 -18.21 -6.16
C ILE A 266 -7.54 -19.72 -6.03
N THR A 267 -6.60 -20.27 -6.77
CA THR A 267 -6.28 -21.71 -6.80
C THR A 267 -4.80 -21.94 -6.54
N LYS A 268 -4.38 -23.21 -6.52
CA LYS A 268 -2.95 -23.56 -6.36
C LYS A 268 -2.09 -23.05 -7.51
N ASP A 269 -2.67 -22.87 -8.69
CA ASP A 269 -1.95 -22.37 -9.88
C ASP A 269 -1.56 -20.90 -9.73
N ASP A 270 -2.18 -20.17 -8.79
CA ASP A 270 -1.84 -18.79 -8.47
C ASP A 270 -0.67 -18.66 -7.48
N HIS A 271 -0.32 -19.73 -6.77
CA HIS A 271 0.71 -19.68 -5.72
C HIS A 271 2.09 -19.24 -6.23
N PRO A 272 2.58 -19.65 -7.43
CA PRO A 272 3.87 -19.22 -7.93
C PRO A 272 4.00 -17.69 -8.04
N TRP A 273 3.02 -17.00 -8.63
CA TRP A 273 3.08 -15.55 -8.76
C TRP A 273 2.85 -14.83 -7.42
N LEU A 274 2.07 -15.43 -6.52
CA LEU A 274 1.88 -14.94 -5.14
C LEU A 274 3.20 -15.00 -4.34
N GLU A 275 4.03 -16.02 -4.54
CA GLU A 275 5.37 -16.09 -3.94
C GLU A 275 6.33 -15.04 -4.51
N ILE A 276 6.25 -14.76 -5.82
CA ILE A 276 7.01 -13.65 -6.43
C ILE A 276 6.63 -12.32 -5.78
N LEU A 277 5.33 -12.08 -5.57
CA LEU A 277 4.85 -10.88 -4.89
C LEU A 277 5.32 -10.80 -3.44
N SER A 278 5.30 -11.92 -2.71
CA SER A 278 5.84 -11.99 -1.34
C SER A 278 7.31 -11.59 -1.30
N THR A 279 8.11 -12.17 -2.21
CA THR A 279 9.55 -11.84 -2.34
C THR A 279 9.75 -10.37 -2.72
N LEU A 280 8.85 -9.79 -3.52
CA LEU A 280 8.92 -8.37 -3.89
C LEU A 280 8.79 -7.45 -2.67
N PHE A 281 7.98 -7.81 -1.67
CA PHE A 281 7.84 -7.06 -0.42
C PHE A 281 9.05 -7.15 0.51
N ASP A 282 10.01 -8.04 0.23
CA ASP A 282 11.26 -8.19 0.98
C ASP A 282 12.30 -7.14 0.61
N SER A 283 12.20 -6.60 -0.60
CA SER A 283 13.27 -5.83 -1.20
C SER A 283 13.15 -4.35 -0.89
N GLU A 284 14.23 -3.79 -0.35
CA GLU A 284 14.39 -2.35 -0.16
C GLU A 284 14.98 -1.65 -1.41
N ALA A 285 15.30 -2.40 -2.46
CA ALA A 285 15.92 -1.85 -3.66
C ALA A 285 14.95 -1.01 -4.48
N PHE A 286 15.48 0.04 -5.11
CA PHE A 286 14.69 1.05 -5.81
C PHE A 286 13.79 0.45 -6.90
N VAL A 287 14.31 -0.51 -7.68
CA VAL A 287 13.57 -1.16 -8.78
C VAL A 287 12.34 -1.89 -8.26
N GLN A 288 12.49 -2.69 -7.21
CA GLN A 288 11.41 -3.46 -6.59
C GLN A 288 10.37 -2.54 -5.95
N LYS A 289 10.79 -1.47 -5.26
CA LYS A 289 9.86 -0.44 -4.78
C LYS A 289 9.07 0.22 -5.90
N SER A 290 9.70 0.41 -7.06
CA SER A 290 9.05 0.94 -8.26
C SER A 290 8.01 -0.03 -8.83
N GLN A 291 8.29 -1.34 -8.79
CA GLN A 291 7.34 -2.39 -9.18
C GLN A 291 6.14 -2.47 -8.24
N VAL A 292 6.35 -2.41 -6.91
CA VAL A 292 5.26 -2.35 -5.92
C VAL A 292 4.38 -1.12 -6.19
N ARG A 293 4.99 0.04 -6.41
CA ARG A 293 4.26 1.27 -6.73
C ARG A 293 3.45 1.16 -8.03
N ALA A 294 3.99 0.47 -9.04
CA ALA A 294 3.26 0.22 -10.29
C ALA A 294 1.99 -0.60 -10.03
N LEU A 295 2.05 -1.61 -9.16
CA LEU A 295 0.88 -2.39 -8.74
C LEU A 295 -0.11 -1.56 -7.92
N GLU A 296 0.36 -0.66 -7.05
CA GLU A 296 -0.50 0.28 -6.32
C GLU A 296 -1.27 1.21 -7.27
N TYR A 297 -0.61 1.76 -8.29
CA TYR A 297 -1.30 2.56 -9.31
C TYR A 297 -2.29 1.71 -10.12
N PHE A 298 -1.92 0.49 -10.47
CA PHE A 298 -2.81 -0.41 -11.20
C PHE A 298 -4.05 -0.79 -10.37
N HIS A 299 -3.90 -0.97 -9.06
CA HIS A 299 -5.02 -1.14 -8.13
C HIS A 299 -5.94 0.08 -8.11
N ARG A 300 -5.38 1.30 -8.06
CA ARG A 300 -6.18 2.52 -8.12
C ARG A 300 -6.97 2.62 -9.43
N ALA A 301 -6.32 2.34 -10.56
CA ALA A 301 -6.94 2.34 -11.89
C ALA A 301 -8.11 1.35 -11.98
N TRP A 302 -8.15 0.31 -11.14
CA TRP A 302 -9.22 -0.67 -11.11
C TRP A 302 -10.59 -0.08 -10.75
N PHE A 303 -10.61 1.00 -9.97
CA PHE A 303 -11.83 1.70 -9.57
C PHE A 303 -12.21 2.84 -10.52
N ASP A 304 -11.25 3.33 -11.31
CA ASP A 304 -11.41 4.55 -12.10
C ASP A 304 -12.31 4.32 -13.33
N ALA A 305 -13.16 5.30 -13.61
CA ALA A 305 -13.85 5.39 -14.88
C ALA A 305 -12.83 5.66 -16.02
N PRO A 306 -13.17 5.41 -17.30
CA PRO A 306 -12.18 5.37 -18.38
C PRO A 306 -11.27 6.61 -18.47
N ARG A 307 -11.83 7.82 -18.36
CA ARG A 307 -11.06 9.08 -18.44
C ARG A 307 -10.08 9.27 -17.28
N GLU A 308 -10.47 8.90 -16.05
CA GLU A 308 -9.59 8.98 -14.86
C GLU A 308 -8.56 7.83 -14.84
N ARG A 309 -8.90 6.69 -15.44
CA ARG A 309 -8.06 5.49 -15.48
C ARG A 309 -6.81 5.70 -16.33
N PHE A 310 -6.94 6.38 -17.46
CA PHE A 310 -5.84 6.60 -18.40
C PHE A 310 -4.58 7.21 -17.75
N PRO A 311 -4.64 8.36 -17.04
CA PRO A 311 -3.48 8.90 -16.36
C PRO A 311 -2.95 7.98 -15.25
N THR A 312 -3.82 7.30 -14.49
CA THR A 312 -3.40 6.35 -13.45
C THR A 312 -2.60 5.17 -14.05
N LEU A 313 -3.04 4.63 -15.19
CA LEU A 313 -2.30 3.59 -15.92
C LEU A 313 -0.97 4.10 -16.47
N CYS A 314 -0.91 5.35 -16.92
CA CYS A 314 0.36 5.98 -17.31
C CYS A 314 1.33 6.06 -16.12
N MET A 315 0.86 6.38 -14.91
CA MET A 315 1.68 6.38 -13.70
C MET A 315 2.18 4.97 -13.33
N ALA A 316 1.37 3.93 -13.55
CA ALA A 316 1.79 2.55 -13.38
C ALA A 316 2.93 2.19 -14.35
N LEU A 317 2.79 2.52 -15.64
CA LEU A 317 3.84 2.31 -16.65
C LEU A 317 5.12 3.07 -16.32
N ASP A 318 5.01 4.35 -15.95
CA ASP A 318 6.15 5.20 -15.61
C ASP A 318 6.92 4.70 -14.39
N SER A 319 6.21 4.07 -13.45
CA SER A 319 6.83 3.41 -12.32
C SER A 319 7.68 2.20 -12.76
N LEU A 320 7.37 1.54 -13.88
CA LEU A 320 8.19 0.45 -14.41
C LEU A 320 9.39 0.93 -15.24
N VAL A 321 9.21 1.99 -16.04
CA VAL A 321 10.27 2.55 -16.93
C VAL A 321 11.45 3.14 -16.14
N SER A 322 11.24 3.41 -14.84
CA SER A 322 12.20 3.98 -13.86
C SER A 322 12.55 5.46 -14.10
N ALA A 323 12.87 6.17 -13.01
CA ALA A 323 12.90 7.63 -12.97
C ALA A 323 13.94 8.31 -13.88
N GLN A 324 14.95 7.57 -14.36
CA GLN A 324 16.04 8.10 -15.18
C GLN A 324 15.66 8.28 -16.66
N HIS A 325 14.50 7.76 -17.09
CA HIS A 325 14.12 7.73 -18.50
C HIS A 325 12.66 8.18 -18.75
N ARG A 326 12.26 9.36 -18.24
CA ARG A 326 10.91 9.93 -18.41
C ARG A 326 10.64 10.54 -19.79
N HIS A 327 11.14 9.92 -20.86
CA HIS A 327 10.93 10.39 -22.22
C HIS A 327 10.16 9.35 -23.03
N THR A 328 9.29 9.80 -23.94
CA THR A 328 8.44 8.96 -24.80
C THR A 328 9.18 7.78 -25.42
N ARG A 329 10.41 8.00 -25.89
CA ARG A 329 11.24 6.96 -26.51
C ARG A 329 11.57 5.81 -25.55
N ALA A 330 11.91 6.12 -24.30
CA ALA A 330 12.25 5.10 -23.32
C ALA A 330 11.04 4.25 -22.91
N ALA A 331 9.85 4.85 -22.85
CA ALA A 331 8.62 4.09 -22.62
C ALA A 331 8.34 3.12 -23.78
N ILE A 332 8.54 3.57 -25.03
CA ILE A 332 8.40 2.72 -26.23
C ILE A 332 9.40 1.56 -26.19
N ASP A 333 10.68 1.86 -25.95
CA ASP A 333 11.75 0.86 -25.91
C ASP A 333 11.53 -0.14 -24.77
N PHE A 334 11.05 0.33 -23.63
CA PHE A 334 10.67 -0.52 -22.49
C PHE A 334 9.51 -1.47 -22.84
N VAL A 335 8.40 -0.95 -23.38
CA VAL A 335 7.24 -1.78 -23.74
C VAL A 335 7.64 -2.86 -24.74
N ARG A 336 8.38 -2.49 -25.78
CA ARG A 336 8.82 -3.43 -26.83
C ARG A 336 9.83 -4.48 -26.36
N SER A 337 10.68 -4.14 -25.39
CA SER A 337 11.63 -5.10 -24.82
C SER A 337 11.01 -5.98 -23.73
N THR A 338 9.84 -5.61 -23.21
CA THR A 338 9.15 -6.31 -22.12
C THR A 338 8.06 -7.25 -22.63
N ILE A 339 7.27 -6.82 -23.61
CA ILE A 339 6.16 -7.62 -24.15
C ILE A 339 6.68 -8.49 -25.31
N ASN A 340 6.53 -9.80 -25.19
CA ASN A 340 6.96 -10.80 -26.19
C ASN A 340 5.97 -10.95 -27.36
N GLU A 341 5.37 -9.84 -27.81
CA GLU A 341 4.40 -9.81 -28.91
C GLU A 341 4.75 -8.69 -29.91
N PRO A 342 4.45 -8.88 -31.21
CA PRO A 342 4.67 -7.85 -32.21
C PRO A 342 3.70 -6.67 -31.98
N ILE A 343 4.24 -5.52 -31.56
CA ILE A 343 3.49 -4.28 -31.37
C ILE A 343 3.78 -3.31 -32.52
N ASP A 344 2.73 -2.74 -33.12
CA ASP A 344 2.87 -1.65 -34.10
C ASP A 344 3.52 -0.43 -33.44
N GLN A 345 4.73 -0.11 -33.90
CA GLN A 345 5.52 1.00 -33.38
C GLN A 345 4.83 2.36 -33.57
N ASN A 346 4.09 2.56 -34.66
CA ASN A 346 3.40 3.83 -34.91
C ASN A 346 2.21 3.99 -33.96
N ARG A 347 1.49 2.90 -33.69
CA ARG A 347 0.39 2.87 -32.73
C ARG A 347 0.88 3.15 -31.32
N LEU A 348 1.95 2.48 -30.90
CA LEU A 348 2.56 2.70 -29.59
C LEU A 348 3.13 4.12 -29.46
N LEU A 349 3.75 4.67 -30.50
CA LEU A 349 4.23 6.05 -30.51
C LEU A 349 3.07 7.05 -30.30
N LEU A 350 1.95 6.87 -30.99
CA LEU A 350 0.79 7.75 -30.85
C LEU A 350 0.16 7.61 -29.45
N LEU A 351 0.10 6.39 -28.91
CA LEU A 351 -0.33 6.13 -27.53
C LEU A 351 0.55 6.86 -26.50
N MET A 352 1.87 6.86 -26.72
CA MET A 352 2.80 7.57 -25.83
C MET A 352 2.76 9.09 -26.00
N LYS A 353 2.33 9.61 -27.17
CA LYS A 353 2.04 11.04 -27.34
C LYS A 353 0.78 11.44 -26.56
N LEU A 354 -0.28 10.62 -26.61
CA LEU A 354 -1.48 10.80 -25.78
C LEU A 354 -1.13 10.84 -24.28
N ARG A 355 -0.30 9.88 -23.81
CA ARG A 355 0.27 9.91 -22.45
C ARG A 355 0.95 11.25 -22.16
N GLY A 356 1.84 11.70 -23.04
CA GLY A 356 2.56 12.96 -22.88
C GLY A 356 1.62 14.16 -22.72
N ALA A 357 0.57 14.22 -23.54
CA ALA A 357 -0.42 15.29 -23.46
C ALA A 357 -1.17 15.31 -22.12
N VAL A 358 -1.68 14.15 -21.68
CA VAL A 358 -2.48 14.04 -20.44
C VAL A 358 -1.61 14.23 -19.19
N VAL A 359 -0.50 13.51 -19.08
CA VAL A 359 0.35 13.51 -17.88
C VAL A 359 1.05 14.85 -17.65
N HIS A 360 1.36 15.58 -18.73
CA HIS A 360 2.00 16.90 -18.63
C HIS A 360 1.01 18.07 -18.69
N GLY A 361 -0.29 17.80 -18.66
CA GLY A 361 -1.34 18.82 -18.53
C GLY A 361 -1.62 19.62 -19.81
N ALA A 362 -1.18 19.13 -20.97
CA ALA A 362 -1.57 19.71 -22.25
C ALA A 362 -3.01 19.33 -22.65
N ALA A 363 -3.54 18.25 -22.08
CA ALA A 363 -4.95 17.87 -22.16
C ALA A 363 -5.45 17.44 -20.76
N PRO A 364 -6.67 17.86 -20.35
CA PRO A 364 -7.24 17.47 -19.05
C PRO A 364 -7.59 15.98 -18.97
N ASP A 365 -8.00 15.37 -20.09
CA ASP A 365 -8.14 13.93 -20.23
C ASP A 365 -7.76 13.45 -21.65
N VAL A 366 -7.83 12.13 -21.87
CA VAL A 366 -7.41 11.51 -23.13
C VAL A 366 -8.29 11.91 -24.32
N TYR A 367 -9.57 12.21 -24.10
CA TYR A 367 -10.53 12.57 -25.14
C TYR A 367 -10.32 14.00 -25.64
N GLU A 368 -9.81 14.87 -24.78
CA GLU A 368 -9.47 16.27 -25.11
C GLU A 368 -8.08 16.44 -25.74
N SER A 369 -7.33 15.35 -25.95
CA SER A 369 -6.03 15.42 -26.62
C SER A 369 -6.18 15.56 -28.13
N GLU A 370 -5.38 16.44 -28.74
CA GLU A 370 -5.28 16.59 -30.21
C GLU A 370 -4.89 15.30 -30.95
N HIS A 371 -4.37 14.30 -30.23
CA HIS A 371 -3.98 13.00 -30.81
C HIS A 371 -5.09 11.96 -30.75
N TYR A 372 -6.21 12.20 -30.06
CA TYR A 372 -7.26 11.21 -29.85
C TYR A 372 -7.96 10.84 -31.15
N GLU A 373 -8.43 11.85 -31.89
CA GLU A 373 -9.11 11.65 -33.17
C GLU A 373 -8.21 10.93 -34.18
N ALA A 374 -6.94 11.33 -34.26
CA ALA A 374 -5.95 10.68 -35.10
C ALA A 374 -5.75 9.21 -34.72
N TYR A 375 -5.71 8.88 -33.41
CA TYR A 375 -5.57 7.51 -32.93
C TYR A 375 -6.78 6.66 -33.31
N TYR A 376 -7.97 7.14 -32.95
CA TYR A 376 -9.20 6.40 -33.16
C TYR A 376 -9.50 6.22 -34.66
N SER A 377 -9.29 7.26 -35.47
CA SER A 377 -9.48 7.20 -36.92
C SER A 377 -8.56 6.18 -37.59
N GLN A 378 -7.30 6.10 -37.15
CA GLN A 378 -6.31 5.20 -37.75
C GLN A 378 -6.49 3.73 -37.31
N TYR A 379 -6.76 3.47 -36.03
CA TYR A 379 -6.74 2.11 -35.47
C TYR A 379 -8.14 1.55 -35.18
N GLY A 380 -9.16 2.41 -35.06
CA GLY A 380 -10.55 2.03 -34.78
C GLY A 380 -10.75 1.41 -33.40
N GLU A 381 -9.94 1.83 -32.42
CA GLU A 381 -9.96 1.33 -31.03
C GLU A 381 -9.74 2.52 -30.08
N ASP A 382 -10.36 2.47 -28.90
CA ASP A 382 -10.13 3.48 -27.86
C ASP A 382 -8.70 3.31 -27.30
N PRO A 383 -7.86 4.37 -27.28
CA PRO A 383 -6.50 4.30 -26.74
C PRO A 383 -6.43 3.86 -25.28
N ILE A 384 -7.50 4.03 -24.50
CA ILE A 384 -7.59 3.52 -23.12
C ILE A 384 -7.52 1.99 -23.11
N CYS A 385 -8.25 1.32 -24.01
CA CYS A 385 -8.27 -0.14 -24.10
C CYS A 385 -6.87 -0.68 -24.44
N ASP A 386 -6.17 -0.03 -25.37
CA ASP A 386 -4.80 -0.41 -25.72
C ASP A 386 -3.81 -0.15 -24.58
N LEU A 387 -3.96 0.95 -23.84
CA LEU A 387 -3.13 1.24 -22.69
C LEU A 387 -3.33 0.20 -21.57
N GLU A 388 -4.57 -0.21 -21.30
CA GLU A 388 -4.87 -1.26 -20.32
C GLU A 388 -4.14 -2.56 -20.62
N LEU A 389 -4.14 -2.96 -21.88
CA LEU A 389 -3.46 -4.17 -22.35
C LEU A 389 -1.95 -4.04 -22.24
N VAL A 390 -1.37 -2.94 -22.75
CA VAL A 390 0.08 -2.69 -22.69
C VAL A 390 0.58 -2.66 -21.24
N VAL A 391 -0.12 -1.96 -20.34
CA VAL A 391 0.28 -1.87 -18.93
C VAL A 391 0.14 -3.21 -18.24
N ALA A 392 -0.96 -3.94 -18.45
CA ALA A 392 -1.13 -5.28 -17.87
C ALA A 392 -0.05 -6.25 -18.36
N GLY A 393 0.25 -6.26 -19.66
CA GLY A 393 1.31 -7.08 -20.24
C GLY A 393 2.68 -6.74 -19.66
N CYS A 394 3.00 -5.44 -19.55
CA CYS A 394 4.25 -5.00 -18.92
C CYS A 394 4.35 -5.43 -17.46
N LEU A 395 3.28 -5.32 -16.67
CA LEU A 395 3.27 -5.74 -15.26
C LEU A 395 3.48 -7.24 -15.13
N ARG A 396 2.74 -8.06 -15.89
CA ARG A 396 2.87 -9.52 -15.90
C ARG A 396 4.29 -9.98 -16.24
N GLN A 397 4.87 -9.42 -17.31
CA GLN A 397 6.21 -9.80 -17.74
C GLN A 397 7.30 -9.24 -16.83
N ARG A 398 7.22 -7.96 -16.45
CA ARG A 398 8.31 -7.30 -15.71
C ARG A 398 8.37 -7.69 -14.24
N ILE A 399 7.22 -7.92 -13.61
CA ILE A 399 7.15 -8.26 -12.18
C ILE A 399 7.08 -9.76 -11.98
N PHE A 400 6.22 -10.44 -12.73
CA PHE A 400 5.91 -11.85 -12.52
C PHE A 400 6.59 -12.79 -13.52
N LEU A 401 7.42 -12.27 -14.43
CA LEU A 401 8.16 -13.07 -15.42
C LEU A 401 7.26 -13.97 -16.27
N GLY A 402 5.99 -13.57 -16.46
CA GLY A 402 4.99 -14.35 -17.19
C GLY A 402 4.25 -15.42 -16.37
N GLU A 403 4.62 -15.65 -15.10
CA GLU A 403 3.94 -16.61 -14.21
C GLU A 403 2.52 -16.19 -13.84
N LEU A 404 2.23 -14.87 -13.83
CA LEU A 404 0.87 -14.37 -13.63
C LEU A 404 0.12 -14.36 -14.96
N ILE A 405 -0.74 -15.37 -15.14
CA ILE A 405 -1.57 -15.57 -16.33
C ILE A 405 -3.01 -15.13 -16.03
N PRO A 406 -3.74 -14.53 -16.98
CA PRO A 406 -5.17 -14.31 -16.84
C PRO A 406 -5.92 -15.60 -16.52
N HIS A 407 -6.92 -15.50 -15.66
CA HIS A 407 -7.89 -16.56 -15.46
C HIS A 407 -8.72 -16.74 -16.74
N PRO A 408 -9.19 -17.97 -17.02
CA PRO A 408 -10.08 -18.21 -18.16
C PRO A 408 -11.33 -17.32 -18.11
N ASP A 409 -11.83 -16.96 -19.29
CA ASP A 409 -13.08 -16.22 -19.40
C ASP A 409 -14.24 -17.02 -18.74
N PRO A 410 -14.87 -16.50 -17.67
CA PRO A 410 -15.91 -17.21 -16.94
C PRO A 410 -17.18 -17.40 -17.77
N HIS A 411 -17.28 -16.72 -18.91
CA HIS A 411 -18.38 -16.82 -19.86
C HIS A 411 -18.02 -17.57 -21.15
N ALA A 412 -16.83 -18.18 -21.23
CA ALA A 412 -16.34 -18.85 -22.44
C ALA A 412 -17.34 -19.91 -22.99
N ASP A 413 -17.88 -20.76 -22.12
CA ASP A 413 -18.83 -21.81 -22.51
C ASP A 413 -20.14 -21.24 -23.06
N ILE A 414 -20.65 -20.18 -22.41
CA ILE A 414 -21.87 -19.48 -22.85
C ILE A 414 -21.63 -18.82 -24.20
N ILE A 415 -20.49 -18.15 -24.38
CA ILE A 415 -20.11 -17.50 -25.65
C ILE A 415 -20.04 -18.55 -26.76
N LYS A 416 -19.35 -19.66 -26.53
CA LYS A 416 -19.21 -20.76 -27.50
C LYS A 416 -20.57 -21.33 -27.88
N GLN A 417 -21.47 -21.52 -26.91
CA GLN A 417 -22.83 -21.98 -27.17
C GLN A 417 -23.61 -20.98 -28.04
N GLN A 418 -23.57 -19.68 -27.72
CA GLN A 418 -24.29 -18.66 -28.51
C GLN A 418 -23.69 -18.50 -29.92
N GLN A 419 -22.38 -18.71 -30.10
CA GLN A 419 -21.74 -18.77 -31.41
C GLN A 419 -22.22 -19.96 -32.24
N GLN A 420 -22.35 -21.15 -31.64
CA GLN A 420 -22.89 -22.33 -32.32
C GLN A 420 -24.35 -22.13 -32.74
N LEU A 421 -25.12 -21.35 -31.98
CA LEU A 421 -26.49 -20.95 -32.32
C LEU A 421 -26.57 -19.81 -33.36
N GLY A 422 -25.44 -19.30 -33.86
CA GLY A 422 -25.39 -18.20 -34.83
C GLY A 422 -25.81 -16.84 -34.27
N ARG A 423 -25.90 -16.69 -32.94
CA ARG A 423 -26.32 -15.43 -32.28
C ARG A 423 -25.15 -14.48 -32.02
N LEU A 424 -23.95 -15.02 -31.93
CA LEU A 424 -22.70 -14.25 -31.81
C LEU A 424 -21.78 -14.60 -32.99
N PRO A 425 -21.00 -13.64 -33.50
CA PRO A 425 -20.02 -13.92 -34.53
C PRO A 425 -18.90 -14.82 -33.98
N HIS A 426 -18.34 -15.65 -34.86
CA HIS A 426 -17.22 -16.54 -34.50
C HIS A 426 -15.94 -15.77 -34.19
N ASN A 427 -15.73 -14.63 -34.85
CA ASN A 427 -14.62 -13.74 -34.56
C ASN A 427 -15.13 -12.53 -33.76
N MET A 428 -14.86 -12.56 -32.46
CA MET A 428 -15.12 -11.46 -31.52
C MET A 428 -13.85 -10.65 -31.23
N ARG A 429 -12.72 -10.93 -31.90
CA ARG A 429 -11.45 -10.23 -31.61
C ARG A 429 -11.57 -8.75 -31.98
N GLY A 430 -11.24 -7.90 -31.00
CA GLY A 430 -11.09 -6.46 -31.19
C GLY A 430 -9.90 -6.12 -32.08
N ARG A 431 -9.75 -4.83 -32.39
CA ARG A 431 -8.62 -4.31 -33.18
C ARG A 431 -7.46 -3.91 -32.27
N SER A 432 -7.30 -4.56 -31.12
CA SER A 432 -6.43 -4.14 -30.04
C SER A 432 -4.93 -4.23 -30.40
N ILE A 433 -4.10 -3.47 -29.68
CA ILE A 433 -2.65 -3.35 -29.92
C ILE A 433 -1.86 -4.64 -29.64
N ILE A 434 -2.35 -5.46 -28.72
CA ILE A 434 -1.87 -6.80 -28.39
C ILE A 434 -3.09 -7.73 -28.25
N VAL A 435 -2.87 -9.05 -28.22
CA VAL A 435 -3.97 -10.00 -28.11
C VAL A 435 -4.66 -9.85 -26.75
N ASP A 436 -5.97 -9.59 -26.78
CA ASP A 436 -6.84 -9.60 -25.60
C ASP A 436 -7.32 -11.04 -25.40
N ASP A 437 -6.84 -11.68 -24.33
CA ASP A 437 -7.15 -13.08 -23.97
C ASP A 437 -8.62 -13.29 -23.58
#